data_AF-C5BKI4-F1
#
_entry.id   AF-C5BKI4-F1
#
_cell.length_a   1.000
_cell.length_b   1.000
_cell.length_c   1.000
_cell.angle_alpha   90.00
_cell.angle_beta   90.00
_cell.angle_gamma   90.00
#
_symmetry.space_group_name_H-M   'P 1'
#
loop_
_entity.id
_entity.type
_entity.pdbx_description
1 polymer ?
#
loop_
_entity_poly.entity_id
_entity_poly.type
_entity_poly.pdbx_seq_one_letter_code
_entity_poly.pdbx_strand_id
1 'polypeptide(L)'
;MRKQILLLTALFTCFFTLPGCDLKSEIQAASTVADKDRVWVFAQFNVVEDDNGMDTYYYYGSVSRTLYEAIASNSLQQGFILLKHVKYWDDDIIHKFADAESTGELVFRIEHIVKIERINSEPIAGLGMEQYDTAEESKAINSTTAEDLPKGRTGAEQ
;
A
#
# COMPACT_ATOMS: atom_id res chain seq x y z
N MET A 1 -32.74 38.97 -28.03
CA MET A 1 -33.06 38.30 -26.76
C MET A 1 -32.83 36.79 -26.79
N ARG A 2 -33.35 36.01 -27.76
CA ARG A 2 -33.15 34.54 -27.83
C ARG A 2 -31.67 34.08 -27.86
N LYS A 3 -30.78 34.83 -28.54
CA LYS A 3 -29.33 34.53 -28.58
C LYS A 3 -28.60 34.76 -27.25
N GLN A 4 -29.07 35.70 -26.42
CA GLN A 4 -28.47 35.95 -25.10
C GLN A 4 -28.91 34.90 -24.08
N ILE A 5 -30.15 34.42 -24.16
CA ILE A 5 -30.64 33.31 -23.34
C ILE A 5 -29.84 32.04 -23.64
N LEU A 6 -29.62 31.71 -24.92
CA LEU A 6 -28.82 30.56 -25.35
C LEU A 6 -27.37 30.60 -24.84
N LEU A 7 -26.74 31.77 -24.82
CA LEU A 7 -25.38 31.97 -24.32
C LEU A 7 -25.29 31.81 -22.80
N LEU A 8 -26.32 32.28 -22.07
CA LEU A 8 -26.44 32.11 -20.62
C LEU A 8 -26.73 30.65 -20.24
N THR A 9 -27.58 29.95 -21.00
CA THR A 9 -27.83 28.52 -20.75
C THR A 9 -26.58 27.68 -21.03
N ALA A 10 -25.82 27.97 -22.09
CA ALA A 10 -24.57 27.27 -22.38
C ALA A 10 -23.49 27.50 -21.32
N LEU A 11 -23.40 28.72 -20.77
CA LEU A 11 -22.46 29.06 -19.70
C LEU A 11 -22.84 28.38 -18.37
N PHE A 12 -24.14 28.29 -18.08
CA PHE A 12 -24.64 27.63 -16.88
C PHE A 12 -24.40 26.11 -16.94
N THR A 13 -24.66 25.46 -18.07
CA THR A 13 -24.43 24.01 -18.22
C THR A 13 -22.96 23.63 -18.09
N CYS A 14 -22.03 24.50 -18.51
CA CYS A 14 -20.59 24.28 -18.37
C CYS A 14 -20.10 24.32 -16.90
N PHE A 15 -20.83 25.03 -16.03
CA PHE A 15 -20.48 25.13 -14.61
C PHE A 15 -20.91 23.90 -13.79
N PHE A 16 -21.93 23.16 -14.25
CA PHE A 16 -22.44 21.96 -13.56
C PHE A 16 -21.76 20.65 -14.01
N THR A 17 -20.86 20.70 -15.00
CA THR A 17 -20.11 19.52 -15.49
C THR A 17 -18.71 19.39 -14.89
N LEU A 18 -18.40 20.08 -13.78
CA LEU A 18 -17.15 19.91 -13.03
C LEU A 18 -17.21 18.92 -11.83
N PRO A 19 -18.13 17.94 -11.69
CA PRO A 19 -17.97 16.93 -10.64
C PRO A 19 -16.91 15.93 -11.07
N GLY A 20 -15.63 16.25 -10.89
CA GLY A 20 -14.56 15.34 -11.31
C GLY A 20 -13.19 15.56 -10.70
N CYS A 21 -13.00 16.56 -9.84
CA CYS A 21 -11.71 16.77 -9.18
C CYS A 21 -11.90 16.50 -7.68
N ASP A 22 -11.64 15.27 -7.23
CA ASP A 22 -11.51 14.98 -5.80
C ASP A 22 -10.14 15.49 -5.30
N LEU A 23 -9.98 16.81 -5.40
CA LEU A 23 -8.79 17.55 -5.02
C LEU A 23 -8.41 17.30 -3.56
N LYS A 24 -9.39 16.98 -2.71
CA LYS A 24 -9.18 16.71 -1.30
C LYS A 24 -8.38 15.42 -1.10
N SER A 25 -8.74 14.36 -1.83
CA SER A 25 -8.01 13.08 -1.77
C SER A 25 -6.60 13.21 -2.33
N GLU A 26 -6.40 13.98 -3.40
CA GLU A 26 -5.07 14.23 -3.96
C GLU A 26 -4.15 15.01 -2.99
N ILE A 27 -4.68 16.06 -2.35
CA ILE A 27 -3.93 16.83 -1.34
C ILE A 27 -3.59 15.97 -0.13
N GLN A 28 -4.53 15.15 0.32
CA GLN A 28 -4.31 14.23 1.43
C GLN A 28 -3.18 13.24 1.10
N ALA A 29 -3.22 12.61 -0.07
CA ALA A 29 -2.16 11.71 -0.53
C ALA A 29 -0.79 12.41 -0.56
N ALA A 30 -0.71 13.59 -1.17
CA ALA A 30 0.54 14.35 -1.26
C ALA A 30 1.12 14.74 0.11
N SER A 31 0.28 15.10 1.08
CA SER A 31 0.72 15.51 2.42
C SER A 31 1.41 14.38 3.21
N THR A 32 1.10 13.12 2.91
CA THR A 32 1.66 11.95 3.61
C THR A 32 3.07 11.57 3.14
N VAL A 33 3.55 12.13 2.02
CA VAL A 33 4.91 11.86 1.51
C VAL A 33 6.00 12.32 2.49
N ALA A 34 5.72 13.38 3.26
CA ALA A 34 6.63 13.93 4.27
C ALA A 34 6.69 13.12 5.57
N ASP A 35 5.85 12.09 5.72
CA ASP A 35 5.82 11.25 6.91
C ASP A 35 7.11 10.41 7.04
N LYS A 36 7.70 10.45 8.23
CA LYS A 36 8.93 9.72 8.54
C LYS A 36 8.67 8.29 9.00
N ASP A 37 7.48 8.00 9.51
CA ASP A 37 7.13 6.63 9.91
C ASP A 37 6.71 5.83 8.68
N ARG A 38 7.42 4.72 8.43
CA ARG A 38 7.26 3.90 7.24
C ARG A 38 7.04 2.44 7.59
N VAL A 39 6.24 1.79 6.77
CA VAL A 39 5.98 0.34 6.83
C VAL A 39 6.37 -0.29 5.50
N TRP A 40 6.84 -1.54 5.57
CA TRP A 40 7.06 -2.36 4.37
C TRP A 40 5.75 -2.96 3.90
N VAL A 41 5.54 -2.91 2.59
CA VAL A 41 4.35 -3.44 1.93
C VAL A 41 4.72 -4.29 0.73
N PHE A 42 3.89 -5.29 0.46
CA PHE A 42 3.71 -5.89 -0.86
C PHE A 42 2.54 -5.20 -1.55
N ALA A 43 2.70 -4.77 -2.79
CA ALA A 43 1.69 -4.08 -3.56
C ALA A 43 1.58 -4.63 -4.98
N GLN A 44 0.35 -4.88 -5.41
CA GLN A 44 -0.02 -5.24 -6.77
C GLN A 44 -0.72 -4.06 -7.43
N PHE A 45 -0.27 -3.68 -8.62
CA PHE A 45 -0.85 -2.61 -9.42
C PHE A 45 -1.31 -3.13 -10.78
N ASN A 46 -2.48 -2.68 -11.23
CA ASN A 46 -2.92 -2.85 -12.61
C ASN A 46 -2.97 -1.48 -13.28
N VAL A 47 -2.15 -1.30 -14.32
CA VAL A 47 -2.03 -0.02 -15.05
C VAL A 47 -2.58 -0.23 -16.45
N VAL A 48 -3.52 0.63 -16.86
CA VAL A 48 -4.07 0.62 -18.21
C VAL A 48 -3.13 1.39 -19.13
N GLU A 49 -2.76 0.78 -20.26
CA GLU A 49 -1.96 1.41 -21.32
C GLU A 49 -2.86 2.07 -22.38
N ASP A 50 -2.26 2.98 -23.17
CA ASP A 50 -2.94 3.77 -24.19
C ASP A 50 -3.63 2.93 -25.30
N ASP A 51 -3.21 1.67 -25.48
CA ASP A 51 -3.74 0.75 -26.48
C ASP A 51 -4.84 -0.20 -25.94
N ASN A 52 -5.36 0.07 -24.74
CA ASN A 52 -6.23 -0.82 -23.95
C ASN A 52 -5.53 -2.09 -23.43
N GLY A 53 -4.20 -2.14 -23.46
CA GLY A 53 -3.42 -3.10 -22.69
C GLY A 53 -3.58 -2.89 -21.18
N MET A 54 -3.37 -3.95 -20.40
CA MET A 54 -3.29 -3.88 -18.94
C MET A 54 -2.02 -4.56 -18.49
N ASP A 55 -1.13 -3.77 -17.89
CA ASP A 55 0.06 -4.29 -17.25
C ASP A 55 -0.20 -4.53 -15.78
N THR A 56 0.32 -5.66 -15.28
CA THR A 56 0.28 -6.00 -13.86
C THR A 56 1.68 -5.95 -13.28
N TYR A 57 1.83 -5.24 -12.17
CA TYR A 57 3.10 -5.06 -11.50
C TYR A 57 3.05 -5.54 -10.06
N TYR A 58 4.12 -6.17 -9.59
CA TYR A 58 4.26 -6.68 -8.23
C TYR A 58 5.52 -6.11 -7.57
N TYR A 59 5.33 -5.27 -6.56
CA TYR A 59 6.42 -4.58 -5.89
C TYR A 59 6.38 -4.78 -4.39
N TYR A 60 7.58 -4.81 -3.82
CA TYR A 60 7.80 -4.49 -2.43
C TYR A 60 8.36 -3.08 -2.30
N GLY A 61 7.97 -2.39 -1.25
CA GLY A 61 8.54 -1.09 -0.93
C GLY A 61 8.15 -0.64 0.47
N SER A 62 8.79 0.42 0.92
CA SER A 62 8.37 1.14 2.11
C SER A 62 7.44 2.29 1.72
N VAL A 63 6.37 2.48 2.48
CA VAL A 63 5.38 3.56 2.33
C VAL A 63 5.15 4.24 3.68
N SER A 64 4.65 5.48 3.70
CA SER A 64 4.16 6.12 4.94
C SER A 64 3.14 5.20 5.63
N ARG A 65 3.27 5.03 6.95
CA ARG A 65 2.29 4.29 7.75
C ARG A 65 0.90 4.90 7.62
N THR A 66 0.83 6.22 7.75
CA THR A 66 -0.42 6.99 7.65
C THR A 66 -1.11 6.75 6.30
N LEU A 67 -0.34 6.78 5.21
CA LEU A 67 -0.86 6.52 3.87
C LEU A 67 -1.35 5.07 3.71
N TYR A 68 -0.56 4.10 4.16
CA TYR A 68 -0.96 2.69 4.14
C TYR A 68 -2.27 2.46 4.90
N GLU A 69 -2.40 3.00 6.12
CA GLU A 69 -3.61 2.85 6.92
C GLU A 69 -4.81 3.51 6.25
N ALA A 70 -4.62 4.66 5.60
CA ALA A 70 -5.69 5.34 4.86
C ALA A 70 -6.19 4.50 3.67
N ILE A 71 -5.27 3.90 2.90
CA ILE A 71 -5.60 3.02 1.77
C ILE A 71 -6.23 1.71 2.27
N ALA A 72 -5.63 1.05 3.25
CA ALA A 72 -6.09 -0.24 3.80
C ALA A 72 -7.47 -0.14 4.47
N SER A 73 -7.80 1.02 5.04
CA SER A 73 -9.13 1.30 5.60
C SER A 73 -10.15 1.78 4.57
N ASN A 74 -9.79 1.87 3.28
CA ASN A 74 -10.60 2.44 2.19
C ASN A 74 -11.00 3.91 2.40
N SER A 75 -10.35 4.63 3.31
CA SER A 75 -10.60 6.07 3.55
C SER A 75 -9.95 6.97 2.49
N LEU A 76 -8.97 6.44 1.73
CA LEU A 76 -8.35 7.08 0.59
C LEU A 76 -8.28 6.09 -0.58
N GLN A 77 -8.93 6.41 -1.70
CA GLN A 77 -9.09 5.51 -2.86
C GLN A 77 -8.47 6.05 -4.16
N GLN A 78 -7.98 7.29 -4.14
CA GLN A 78 -7.45 7.97 -5.31
C GLN A 78 -6.34 8.94 -4.92
N GLY A 79 -5.42 9.19 -5.85
CA GLY A 79 -4.24 10.02 -5.63
C GLY A 79 -2.95 9.26 -5.90
N PHE A 80 -1.88 9.60 -5.20
CA PHE A 80 -0.55 9.02 -5.46
C PHE A 80 0.03 8.32 -4.24
N ILE A 81 0.74 7.22 -4.50
CA ILE A 81 1.53 6.50 -3.51
C ILE A 81 3.00 6.51 -3.95
N LEU A 82 3.88 6.91 -3.04
CA LEU A 82 5.33 6.85 -3.21
C LEU A 82 5.89 5.62 -2.47
N LEU A 83 6.39 4.66 -3.24
CA LEU A 83 7.16 3.53 -2.73
C LEU A 83 8.63 3.91 -2.73
N LYS A 84 9.31 3.67 -1.61
CA LYS A 84 10.76 3.85 -1.48
C LYS A 84 11.45 2.52 -1.20
N HIS A 85 12.71 2.39 -1.59
CA HIS A 85 13.48 1.15 -1.45
C HIS A 85 12.83 -0.03 -2.17
N VAL A 86 12.36 0.24 -3.39
CA VAL A 86 11.57 -0.69 -4.20
C VAL A 86 12.37 -1.95 -4.52
N LYS A 87 11.68 -3.07 -4.49
CA LYS A 87 12.11 -4.36 -5.04
C LYS A 87 10.95 -4.91 -5.87
N TYR A 88 11.24 -5.58 -6.98
CA TYR A 88 10.19 -6.18 -7.80
C TYR A 88 10.18 -7.69 -7.63
N TRP A 89 9.00 -8.28 -7.74
CA TRP A 89 8.82 -9.72 -7.69
C TRP A 89 8.56 -10.25 -9.09
N ASP A 90 9.37 -11.22 -9.52
CA ASP A 90 9.25 -11.84 -10.83
C ASP A 90 9.88 -13.25 -10.79
N ASP A 91 9.27 -14.20 -11.49
CA ASP A 91 9.67 -15.62 -11.52
C ASP A 91 10.00 -16.20 -10.13
N ASP A 92 9.09 -16.01 -9.18
CA ASP A 92 9.20 -16.44 -7.77
C ASP A 92 10.36 -15.82 -6.98
N ILE A 93 11.12 -14.90 -7.56
CA ILE A 93 12.31 -14.30 -6.94
C ILE A 93 12.10 -12.79 -6.74
N ILE A 94 12.62 -12.27 -5.64
CA ILE A 94 12.67 -10.84 -5.38
C ILE A 94 13.96 -10.25 -5.96
N HIS A 95 13.81 -9.22 -6.79
CA HIS A 95 14.90 -8.54 -7.46
C HIS A 95 15.07 -7.12 -6.93
N LYS A 96 16.32 -6.64 -6.95
CA LYS A 96 16.58 -5.23 -6.66
C LYS A 96 16.03 -4.38 -7.79
N PHE A 97 15.31 -3.33 -7.45
CA PHE A 97 14.96 -2.30 -8.42
C PHE A 97 16.15 -1.36 -8.63
N ALA A 98 16.45 -1.05 -9.88
CA ALA A 98 17.50 -0.10 -10.26
C ALA A 98 16.94 0.85 -11.33
N ASP A 99 16.56 2.05 -10.92
CA ASP A 99 16.24 3.17 -11.81
C ASP A 99 17.52 3.88 -12.27
N ALA A 100 17.41 4.72 -13.30
CA ALA A 100 18.52 5.48 -13.86
C ALA A 100 19.26 6.36 -12.82
N GLU A 101 18.54 6.80 -11.79
CA GLU A 101 19.06 7.63 -10.71
C GLU A 101 19.41 6.82 -9.44
N SER A 102 19.17 5.49 -9.46
CA SER A 102 19.38 4.58 -8.32
C SER A 102 18.73 5.04 -7.01
N THR A 103 17.59 5.74 -7.12
CA THR A 103 16.82 6.20 -5.96
C THR A 103 16.06 5.05 -5.31
N GLY A 104 15.71 4.02 -6.10
CA GLY A 104 14.85 2.94 -5.64
C GLY A 104 13.44 3.43 -5.30
N GLU A 105 12.97 4.50 -5.95
CA GLU A 105 11.65 5.09 -5.72
C GLU A 105 10.72 4.88 -6.91
N LEU A 106 9.44 4.62 -6.64
CA LEU A 106 8.39 4.54 -7.66
C LEU A 106 7.13 5.25 -7.18
N VAL A 107 6.45 5.92 -8.11
CA VAL A 107 5.17 6.57 -7.87
C VAL A 107 4.09 5.84 -8.66
N PHE A 108 3.02 5.45 -7.98
CA PHE A 108 1.82 4.89 -8.59
C PHE A 108 0.58 5.69 -8.22
N ARG A 109 -0.48 5.48 -8.99
CA ARG A 109 -1.83 5.93 -8.65
C ARG A 109 -2.46 4.97 -7.63
N ILE A 110 -3.14 5.51 -6.62
CA ILE A 110 -3.82 4.71 -5.59
C ILE A 110 -4.94 3.90 -6.22
N GLU A 111 -5.66 4.48 -7.17
CA GLU A 111 -6.73 3.84 -7.92
C GLU A 111 -6.27 2.64 -8.77
N HIS A 112 -4.96 2.48 -9.00
CA HIS A 112 -4.39 1.33 -9.69
C HIS A 112 -4.04 0.17 -8.74
N ILE A 113 -4.17 0.35 -7.42
CA ILE A 113 -3.87 -0.69 -6.43
C ILE A 113 -4.95 -1.76 -6.49
N VAL A 114 -4.56 -2.99 -6.82
CA VAL A 114 -5.42 -4.18 -6.70
C VAL A 114 -5.30 -4.76 -5.29
N LYS A 115 -4.09 -4.78 -4.76
CA LYS A 115 -3.78 -5.39 -3.46
C LYS A 115 -2.63 -4.64 -2.79
N ILE A 116 -2.75 -4.37 -1.51
CA ILE A 116 -1.66 -3.86 -0.67
C ILE A 116 -1.68 -4.56 0.69
N GLU A 117 -0.58 -5.22 1.04
CA GLU A 117 -0.43 -5.96 2.28
C GLU A 117 0.81 -5.49 3.03
N ARG A 118 0.67 -5.25 4.33
CA ARG A 118 1.83 -4.97 5.17
C ARG A 118 2.61 -6.25 5.40
N ILE A 119 3.92 -6.16 5.24
CA ILE A 119 4.87 -7.22 5.59
C ILE A 119 5.70 -6.81 6.81
N ASN A 120 6.26 -7.80 7.50
CA ASN A 120 6.88 -7.60 8.81
C ASN A 120 8.31 -7.06 8.74
N SER A 121 8.99 -7.22 7.59
CA SER A 121 10.39 -6.85 7.41
C SER A 121 10.68 -6.46 5.97
N GLU A 122 11.84 -5.87 5.77
CA GLU A 122 12.38 -5.63 4.43
C GLU A 122 12.58 -6.95 3.66
N PRO A 123 12.19 -7.03 2.38
CA PRO A 123 12.48 -8.19 1.55
C PRO A 123 13.96 -8.31 1.23
N ILE A 124 14.47 -9.54 1.26
CA ILE A 124 15.82 -9.90 0.84
C ILE A 124 15.78 -10.27 -0.65
N ALA A 125 16.59 -9.57 -1.45
CA ALA A 125 16.72 -9.87 -2.87
C ALA A 125 17.43 -11.22 -3.09
N GLY A 126 17.01 -11.96 -4.11
CA GLY A 126 17.49 -13.31 -4.43
C GLY A 126 16.74 -14.43 -3.69
N LEU A 127 15.83 -14.10 -2.78
CA LEU A 127 14.91 -15.03 -2.12
C LEU A 127 13.49 -14.81 -2.65
N GLY A 128 12.62 -15.81 -2.51
CA GLY A 128 11.20 -15.74 -2.84
C GLY A 128 10.32 -15.46 -1.63
N MET A 129 9.02 -15.73 -1.76
CA MET A 129 8.01 -15.49 -0.70
C MET A 129 8.25 -16.30 0.57
N GLU A 130 8.92 -17.44 0.47
CA GLU A 130 9.21 -18.36 1.58
C GLU A 130 9.97 -17.70 2.74
N GLN A 131 10.64 -16.57 2.49
CA GLN A 131 11.32 -15.79 3.51
C GLN A 131 10.37 -15.26 4.60
N TYR A 132 9.06 -15.18 4.32
CA TYR A 132 8.06 -14.72 5.28
C TYR A 132 7.36 -15.85 6.02
N ASP A 133 7.38 -17.09 5.51
CA ASP A 133 6.73 -18.24 6.15
C ASP A 133 7.41 -18.62 7.48
N THR A 134 8.73 -18.41 7.56
CA THR A 134 9.54 -18.78 8.75
C THR A 134 9.28 -17.84 9.95
N ALA A 135 8.75 -16.63 9.70
CA ALA A 135 8.48 -15.63 10.73
C ALA A 135 7.17 -15.88 11.50
N GLU A 136 6.23 -16.64 10.91
CA GLU A 136 4.95 -16.99 11.54
C GLU A 136 5.12 -18.16 12.54
N GLU A 137 5.97 -19.15 12.24
CA GLU A 137 6.23 -20.30 13.14
C GLU A 137 6.90 -19.89 14.47
N SER A 138 7.76 -18.87 14.44
CA SER A 138 8.50 -18.43 15.63
C SER A 138 7.64 -17.63 16.63
N LYS A 139 6.46 -17.15 16.25
CA LYS A 139 5.47 -16.59 17.20
C LYS A 139 4.63 -17.66 17.90
N ALA A 140 4.38 -18.80 17.26
CA ALA A 140 3.59 -19.89 17.84
C ALA A 140 4.35 -20.68 18.93
N ILE A 141 5.68 -20.70 18.87
CA ILE A 141 6.52 -21.45 19.83
C ILE A 141 6.65 -20.70 21.18
N ASN A 142 6.56 -19.36 21.19
CA ASN A 142 6.67 -18.56 22.42
C ASN A 142 5.36 -18.43 23.22
N SER A 143 4.19 -18.77 22.66
CA SER A 143 2.92 -18.72 23.38
C SER A 143 2.55 -20.02 24.10
N THR A 144 3.29 -21.12 23.87
CA THR A 144 2.94 -22.46 24.40
C THR A 144 3.81 -22.91 25.59
N THR A 145 4.81 -22.15 26.02
CA THR A 145 5.77 -22.58 27.07
C THR A 145 5.60 -21.86 28.42
N ALA A 146 4.52 -21.12 28.65
CA ALA A 146 4.34 -20.33 29.89
C ALA A 146 3.22 -20.82 30.84
N GLU A 147 2.56 -21.94 30.59
CA GLU A 147 1.46 -22.40 31.45
C GLU A 147 1.37 -23.92 31.57
N ASP A 148 2.42 -24.58 32.09
CA ASP A 148 2.22 -25.83 32.82
C ASP A 148 3.31 -26.06 33.88
N LEU A 149 3.12 -25.45 35.05
CA LEU A 149 3.80 -25.86 36.28
C LEU A 149 2.71 -26.36 37.25
N PRO A 150 2.64 -27.67 37.54
CA PRO A 150 1.68 -28.18 38.50
C PRO A 150 2.03 -27.69 39.91
N LYS A 151 1.12 -26.92 40.53
CA LYS A 151 1.19 -26.56 41.96
C LYS A 151 1.05 -27.83 42.81
N GLY A 152 2.19 -28.34 43.27
CA GLY A 152 2.27 -29.41 44.27
C GLY A 152 1.75 -28.98 45.63
N ARG A 153 0.78 -29.75 46.14
CA ARG A 153 0.11 -29.70 47.44
C ARG A 153 1.04 -29.42 48.62
N THR A 154 0.72 -28.40 49.42
CA THR A 154 1.06 -28.34 50.84
C THR A 154 0.01 -29.10 51.64
N GLY A 155 0.36 -30.29 52.12
CA GLY A 155 -0.39 -31.01 53.15
C GLY A 155 0.19 -30.68 54.52
N ALA A 156 -0.63 -30.12 55.40
CA ALA A 156 -0.36 -30.03 56.82
C ALA A 156 -0.68 -31.38 57.48
N GLU A 157 0.29 -31.98 58.16
CA GLU A 157 0.06 -33.04 59.13
C GLU A 157 0.37 -32.49 60.53
N GLN A 158 -0.60 -32.72 61.43
CA GLN A 158 -0.44 -32.67 62.89
C GLN A 158 0.12 -34.01 63.38
#